data_AF-A0A962ZS40-F1
#
_entry.id   AF-A0A962ZS40-F1
#
_cell.length_a   1.000
_cell.length_b   1.000
_cell.length_c   1.000
_cell.angle_alpha   90.00
_cell.angle_beta   90.00
_cell.angle_gamma   90.00
#
_symmetry.space_group_name_H-M   'P 1'
#
loop_
_entity.id
_entity.type
_entity.pdbx_description
1 polymer ?
#
loop_
_entity_poly.entity_id
_entity_poly.type
_entity_poly.pdbx_seq_one_letter_code
_entity_poly.pdbx_strand_id
1 'polypeptide(L)'
;MTITDHCNPIVYVVDDDRSIRHAMELLMRSVGQPCRIFASGDAFLDAYSPDWAGCLVLDIRMPGIGGLDLKVELGNRGCSLPIIFITGFGDIPMAVEAIKNGAFDFIEK
;
A
#
# COMPACT_ATOMS: atom_id res chain seq x y z
N MET A 1 -9.47 -33.19 2.17
CA MET A 1 -9.20 -32.23 3.26
C MET A 1 -7.80 -31.69 3.01
N THR A 2 -7.70 -30.65 2.18
CA THR A 2 -6.43 -30.01 1.87
C THR A 2 -6.56 -28.59 2.40
N ILE A 3 -6.09 -28.40 3.63
CA ILE A 3 -5.90 -27.05 4.17
C ILE A 3 -4.66 -26.56 3.42
N THR A 4 -4.88 -25.78 2.35
CA THR A 4 -3.78 -25.04 1.74
C THR A 4 -3.22 -24.17 2.86
N ASP A 5 -1.92 -24.33 3.13
CA ASP A 5 -1.17 -23.46 4.03
C ASP A 5 -1.15 -22.07 3.38
N HIS A 6 -2.18 -21.26 3.69
CA HIS A 6 -2.24 -19.89 3.24
C HIS A 6 -1.41 -19.09 4.24
N CYS A 7 -0.14 -18.81 3.90
CA CYS A 7 0.60 -17.72 4.54
C CYS A 7 -0.32 -16.51 4.59
N ASN A 8 -0.79 -16.14 5.77
CA ASN A 8 -1.86 -15.16 5.93
C ASN A 8 -1.38 -13.82 5.33
N PRO A 9 -1.94 -13.35 4.20
CA PRO A 9 -1.39 -12.21 3.47
C PRO A 9 -1.42 -10.96 4.34
N ILE A 10 -0.32 -10.23 4.40
CA ILE A 10 -0.22 -9.02 5.23
C ILE A 10 -0.65 -7.81 4.40
N VAL A 11 -1.49 -6.95 4.97
CA VAL A 11 -1.80 -5.66 4.36
C VAL A 11 -0.75 -4.64 4.80
N TYR A 12 0.04 -4.14 3.85
CA TYR A 12 0.99 -3.08 4.09
C TYR A 12 0.31 -1.75 3.82
N VAL A 13 0.46 -0.79 4.72
CA VAL A 13 -0.20 0.52 4.64
C VAL A 13 0.86 1.61 4.76
N VAL A 14 0.85 2.55 3.84
CA VAL A 14 1.77 3.69 3.84
C VAL A 14 0.95 4.98 3.70
N ASP A 15 0.96 5.78 4.75
CA ASP A 15 0.19 7.02 4.84
C ASP A 15 0.91 7.98 5.82
N ASP A 16 1.05 9.26 5.47
CA ASP A 16 1.72 10.24 6.32
C ASP A 16 0.82 10.73 7.47
N ASP A 17 -0.51 10.65 7.32
CA ASP A 17 -1.47 11.04 8.34
C ASP A 17 -1.59 9.97 9.44
N ARG A 18 -1.22 10.36 10.65
CA ARG A 18 -1.29 9.50 11.84
C ARG A 18 -2.71 9.02 12.14
N SER A 19 -3.73 9.84 11.89
CA SER A 19 -5.13 9.54 12.15
C SER A 19 -5.62 8.42 11.24
N ILE A 20 -5.24 8.50 9.96
CA ILE A 20 -5.60 7.50 8.95
C ILE A 20 -4.90 6.18 9.22
N ARG A 21 -3.60 6.23 9.54
CA ARG A 21 -2.84 5.06 10.00
C ARG A 21 -3.51 4.37 11.18
N HIS A 22 -3.97 5.13 12.17
CA HIS A 22 -4.66 4.56 13.34
C HIS A 22 -6.01 3.95 12.97
N ALA A 23 -6.80 4.62 12.13
CA ALA A 23 -8.08 4.11 11.64
C ALA A 23 -7.92 2.81 10.84
N MET A 24 -6.93 2.73 9.96
CA MET A 24 -6.63 1.52 9.18
C MET A 24 -6.15 0.39 10.08
N GLU A 25 -5.29 0.66 11.06
CA GLU A 25 -4.88 -0.35 12.04
C GLU A 25 -6.09 -0.92 12.81
N LEU A 26 -6.99 -0.06 13.28
CA LEU A 26 -8.22 -0.49 13.96
C LEU A 26 -9.13 -1.31 13.05
N LEU A 27 -9.31 -0.88 11.80
CA LEU A 27 -10.14 -1.59 10.82
C LEU A 27 -9.60 -2.99 10.55
N MET A 28 -8.30 -3.11 10.25
CA MET A 28 -7.64 -4.39 9.98
C MET A 28 -7.70 -5.33 11.19
N ARG A 29 -7.47 -4.79 12.39
CA ARG A 29 -7.62 -5.56 13.65
C ARG A 29 -9.04 -6.06 13.85
N SER A 30 -10.07 -5.26 13.52
CA SER A 30 -11.47 -5.65 13.72
C SER A 30 -11.90 -6.83 12.84
N VAL A 31 -11.28 -6.98 11.66
CA VAL A 31 -11.52 -8.10 10.74
C VAL A 31 -10.51 -9.23 10.89
N GLY A 32 -9.56 -9.14 11.83
CA GLY A 32 -8.51 -10.13 12.05
C GLY A 32 -7.45 -10.20 10.94
N GLN A 33 -7.32 -9.16 10.12
CA GLN A 33 -6.36 -9.09 9.03
C GLN A 33 -5.00 -8.60 9.54
N PRO A 34 -3.89 -9.34 9.34
CA PRO A 34 -2.56 -8.85 9.66
C PRO A 34 -2.24 -7.60 8.84
N CYS A 35 -1.75 -6.55 9.50
CA CYS A 35 -1.29 -5.35 8.80
C CYS A 35 0.02 -4.82 9.35
N ARG A 36 0.76 -4.10 8.49
CA ARG A 36 1.98 -3.35 8.85
C ARG A 36 1.84 -1.94 8.31
N ILE A 37 2.05 -0.97 9.19
CA ILE A 37 1.76 0.43 8.93
C ILE A 37 3.08 1.22 8.90
N PHE A 38 3.27 2.07 7.90
CA PHE A 38 4.43 2.91 7.70
C PHE A 38 4.01 4.37 7.54
N ALA A 39 4.85 5.27 8.06
CA ALA A 39 4.58 6.71 8.05
C ALA A 39 5.09 7.43 6.78
N SER A 40 5.87 6.74 5.94
CA SER A 40 6.43 7.29 4.70
C SER A 40 6.82 6.18 3.72
N GLY A 41 6.93 6.54 2.45
CA GLY A 41 7.44 5.64 1.40
C GLY A 41 8.88 5.18 1.67
N ASP A 42 9.73 6.07 2.18
CA ASP A 42 11.11 5.74 2.57
C ASP A 42 11.16 4.63 3.64
N ALA A 43 10.35 4.77 4.71
CA ALA A 43 10.26 3.77 5.77
C ALA A 43 9.74 2.42 5.25
N PHE A 44 8.91 2.43 4.22
CA PHE A 44 8.48 1.22 3.54
C PHE A 44 9.62 0.58 2.74
N LEU A 45 10.34 1.36 1.93
CA LEU A 45 11.46 0.87 1.11
C LEU A 45 12.61 0.30 1.93
N ASP A 46 12.90 0.89 3.08
CA ASP A 46 13.93 0.41 4.00
C ASP A 46 13.56 -0.94 4.63
N ALA A 47 12.27 -1.17 4.86
CA ALA A 47 11.77 -2.40 5.45
C ALA A 47 11.44 -3.49 4.42
N TYR A 48 11.20 -3.10 3.17
CA TYR A 48 10.69 -3.98 2.10
C TYR A 48 11.58 -5.20 1.88
N SER A 49 10.93 -6.37 1.73
CA SER A 49 11.58 -7.61 1.30
C SER A 49 10.81 -8.24 0.12
N PRO A 50 11.50 -8.80 -0.89
CA PRO A 50 10.88 -9.52 -2.00
C PRO A 50 10.00 -10.71 -1.58
N ASP A 51 10.24 -11.28 -0.41
CA ASP A 51 9.51 -12.45 0.10
C ASP A 51 8.14 -12.09 0.71
N TRP A 52 7.78 -10.80 0.73
CA TRP A 52 6.51 -10.35 1.30
C TRP A 52 5.33 -10.78 0.43
N ALA A 53 4.33 -11.37 1.08
CA ALA A 53 3.05 -11.73 0.47
C ALA A 53 1.92 -10.87 1.04
N GLY A 54 1.03 -10.38 0.17
CA GLY A 54 -0.12 -9.57 0.56
C GLY A 54 -0.40 -8.45 -0.44
N CYS A 55 -0.80 -7.27 0.05
CA CYS A 55 -1.05 -6.09 -0.77
C CYS A 55 -0.51 -4.82 -0.11
N LEU A 56 -0.19 -3.83 -0.93
CA LEU A 56 0.25 -2.51 -0.49
C LEU A 56 -0.87 -1.50 -0.71
N VAL A 57 -1.25 -0.81 0.35
CA VAL A 57 -2.18 0.32 0.36
C VAL A 57 -1.38 1.59 0.55
N LEU A 58 -1.47 2.53 -0.39
CA LEU A 58 -0.50 3.62 -0.52
C LEU A 58 -1.20 4.96 -0.76
N ASP A 59 -0.85 5.98 0.03
CA ASP A 59 -1.20 7.36 -0.32
C ASP A 59 -0.32 7.88 -1.46
N ILE A 60 -0.92 8.65 -2.36
CA ILE A 60 -0.21 9.28 -3.47
C ILE A 60 0.57 10.51 -3.00
N ARG A 61 -0.04 11.35 -2.16
CA ARG A 61 0.57 12.62 -1.74
C ARG A 61 1.13 12.50 -0.33
N MET A 62 2.41 12.20 -0.25
CA MET A 62 3.15 12.19 1.01
C MET A 62 4.39 13.08 0.90
N PRO A 63 4.85 13.71 1.99
CA PRO A 63 6.15 14.35 2.03
C PRO A 63 7.27 13.31 1.91
N GLY A 64 8.27 13.58 1.06
CA GLY A 64 9.35 12.63 0.75
C GLY A 64 9.08 11.88 -0.55
N ILE A 65 9.31 10.56 -0.56
CA ILE A 65 8.95 9.72 -1.72
C ILE A 65 7.43 9.61 -1.79
N GLY A 66 6.84 10.20 -2.84
CA GLY A 66 5.42 10.11 -3.13
C GLY A 66 5.00 8.70 -3.54
N GLY A 67 3.69 8.41 -3.49
CA GLY A 67 3.20 7.06 -3.77
C GLY A 67 3.48 6.58 -5.21
N LEU A 68 3.50 7.49 -6.18
CA LEU A 68 3.83 7.14 -7.57
C LEU A 68 5.33 6.81 -7.71
N ASP A 69 6.22 7.61 -7.13
CA ASP A 69 7.66 7.37 -7.13
C ASP A 69 8.01 6.07 -6.39
N LEU A 70 7.34 5.81 -5.27
CA LEU A 70 7.48 4.56 -4.51
C LEU A 70 7.16 3.34 -5.39
N LYS A 71 6.09 3.43 -6.18
CA LYS A 71 5.70 2.36 -7.10
C LYS A 71 6.72 2.14 -8.21
N VAL A 72 7.30 3.19 -8.77
CA VAL A 72 8.37 3.06 -9.77
C VAL A 72 9.58 2.35 -9.16
N GLU A 73 9.98 2.75 -7.96
CA GLU A 73 11.10 2.12 -7.24
C GLU A 73 10.82 0.64 -6.91
N LEU A 74 9.60 0.32 -6.48
CA LEU A 74 9.19 -1.06 -6.24
C LEU A 74 9.17 -1.89 -7.53
N GLY A 75 8.76 -1.30 -8.66
CA GLY A 75 8.86 -1.93 -9.98
C GLY A 75 10.31 -2.24 -10.36
N ASN A 76 11.24 -1.29 -10.13
CA ASN A 76 12.66 -1.48 -10.37
C ASN A 76 13.28 -2.58 -9.49
N ARG A 77 12.74 -2.79 -8.29
CA ARG A 77 13.14 -3.86 -7.36
C ARG A 77 12.47 -5.20 -7.64
N GLY A 78 11.62 -5.30 -8.67
CA GLY A 78 10.93 -6.53 -9.04
C GLY A 78 9.78 -6.90 -8.09
N CYS A 79 9.20 -5.92 -7.40
CA CYS A 79 8.10 -6.14 -6.47
C CYS A 79 6.84 -6.66 -7.19
N SER A 80 6.30 -7.76 -6.69
CA SER A 80 5.07 -8.39 -7.18
C SER A 80 3.84 -8.06 -6.34
N LEU A 81 3.98 -7.25 -5.29
CA LEU A 81 2.86 -6.87 -4.44
C LEU A 81 1.86 -6.03 -5.24
N PRO A 82 0.55 -6.38 -5.24
CA PRO A 82 -0.48 -5.51 -5.79
C PRO A 82 -0.55 -4.22 -4.98
N ILE A 83 -0.55 -3.08 -5.68
CA ILE A 83 -0.57 -1.74 -5.10
C ILE A 83 -1.96 -1.11 -5.32
N ILE A 84 -2.61 -0.74 -4.22
CA ILE A 84 -3.88 -0.04 -4.16
C ILE A 84 -3.61 1.38 -3.67
N PHE A 85 -4.01 2.38 -4.45
CA PHE A 85 -3.85 3.78 -4.06
C PHE A 85 -5.05 4.28 -3.28
N ILE A 86 -4.83 5.02 -2.18
CA ILE A 86 -5.88 5.69 -1.42
C ILE A 86 -5.49 7.16 -1.19
N THR A 87 -6.25 8.12 -1.72
CA THR A 87 -5.95 9.56 -1.57
C THR A 87 -7.21 10.37 -1.29
N GLY A 88 -7.13 11.32 -0.35
CA GLY A 88 -8.22 12.24 -0.03
C GLY A 88 -8.32 13.45 -0.97
N PHE A 89 -7.44 13.51 -1.98
CA PHE A 89 -7.46 14.53 -3.03
C PHE A 89 -7.54 13.87 -4.41
N GLY A 90 -8.39 12.85 -4.54
CA GLY A 90 -8.56 12.12 -5.80
C GLY A 90 -9.12 13.01 -6.88
N ASP A 91 -8.30 13.44 -7.83
CA ASP A 91 -8.77 13.94 -9.11
C ASP A 91 -8.70 12.82 -10.17
N ILE A 92 -9.61 12.88 -11.14
CA ILE A 92 -9.70 11.90 -12.22
C ILE A 92 -8.36 11.74 -12.98
N PRO A 93 -7.58 12.81 -13.25
CA PRO A 93 -6.25 12.68 -13.86
C PRO A 93 -5.29 11.80 -13.06
N MET A 94 -5.20 11.97 -11.74
CA MET A 94 -4.32 11.16 -10.88
C MET A 94 -4.75 9.69 -10.85
N ALA A 95 -6.05 9.41 -10.79
CA ALA A 95 -6.55 8.03 -10.85
C ALA A 95 -6.17 7.36 -12.18
N VAL A 96 -6.33 8.07 -13.31
CA VAL A 96 -5.96 7.57 -14.64
C VAL A 96 -4.44 7.32 -14.73
N GLU A 97 -3.61 8.19 -14.17
CA GLU A 97 -2.16 8.01 -14.13
C GLU A 97 -1.77 6.79 -13.28
N ALA A 98 -2.38 6.61 -12.11
CA ALA A 98 -2.14 5.45 -11.25
C ALA A 98 -2.43 4.13 -11.98
N ILE A 99 -3.61 4.03 -12.62
CA ILE A 99 -4.01 2.85 -13.41
C ILE A 99 -3.05 2.62 -14.59
N LYS A 100 -2.71 3.67 -15.35
CA LYS A 100 -1.76 3.57 -16.48
C LYS A 100 -0.39 3.04 -16.06
N ASN A 101 0.06 3.40 -14.88
CA ASN A 101 1.33 2.92 -14.35
C ASN A 101 1.24 1.49 -13.79
N GLY A 102 0.08 0.81 -13.86
CA GLY A 102 -0.12 -0.55 -13.35
C GLY A 102 -0.59 -0.62 -11.89
N ALA A 103 -1.41 0.34 -11.45
CA ALA A 103 -2.05 0.23 -10.13
C ALA A 103 -3.11 -0.87 -10.20
N PHE A 104 -3.27 -1.62 -9.11
CA PHE A 104 -4.32 -2.62 -9.03
C PHE A 104 -5.70 -1.95 -8.88
N ASP A 105 -5.79 -0.95 -8.02
CA ASP A 105 -7.03 -0.21 -7.77
C ASP A 105 -6.74 1.19 -7.21
N PHE A 106 -7.75 2.06 -7.23
CA PHE A 106 -7.71 3.43 -6.72
C PHE A 106 -8.97 3.72 -5.91
N ILE A 107 -8.80 4.22 -4.69
CA ILE A 107 -9.88 4.58 -3.77
C ILE A 107 -9.75 6.06 -3.40
N GLU A 108 -10.84 6.80 -3.54
CA GLU A 108 -10.96 8.17 -3.03
C GLU A 108 -11.29 8.14 -1.54
N LYS A 109 -10.51 8.88 -0.74
CA LYS A 109 -10.59 8.94 0.73
C LYS A 109 -11.64 9.95 1.18
#